data_AF-A0AAN9BM48-F1
#
_entry.id   AF-A0AAN9BM48-F1
#
_cell.length_a   1.000
_cell.length_b   1.000
_cell.length_c   1.000
_cell.angle_alpha   90.00
_cell.angle_beta   90.00
_cell.angle_gamma   90.00
#
_symmetry.space_group_name_H-M   'P 1'
#
loop_
_entity.id
_entity.type
_entity.pdbx_description
1 polymer ?
#
loop_
_entity_poly.entity_id
_entity_poly.type
_entity_poly.pdbx_seq_one_letter_code
_entity_poly.pdbx_strand_id
1 'polypeptide(L)'
;MLLPLLALPMMKMMMMMMMMMMMMMMMMMMMMMMMMMMMMMMMMMMIMMCVVQIKKNEFELFDDEVERTTQHLNAAQAFDDARTCEVGEITLDDDECTAELTFQTDFGNQAPQILLGLKGANFNTNAVEDEKNAYGGHGYSSGYGYHETEPGSIGTRLNAYTTPKGARFELFGFGIGETGVATATIQYQVCSIGPGIGVVEH
;
A
#
# COMPACT_ATOMS: atom_id res chain seq x y z
N MET A 1 -45.00 104.78 52.78
CA MET A 1 -43.95 103.97 52.13
C MET A 1 -44.27 102.49 52.38
N LEU A 2 -44.97 101.83 51.46
CA LEU A 2 -45.36 100.40 51.60
C LEU A 2 -45.68 99.81 50.21
N LEU A 3 -44.71 99.89 49.29
CA LEU A 3 -44.87 99.39 47.91
C LEU A 3 -43.78 98.45 47.34
N PRO A 4 -42.82 97.86 48.09
CA PRO A 4 -41.92 96.86 47.50
C PRO A 4 -42.24 95.39 47.87
N LEU A 5 -43.34 95.09 48.57
CA LEU A 5 -43.60 93.74 49.12
C LEU A 5 -44.32 92.76 48.17
N LEU A 6 -44.78 93.19 46.98
CA LEU A 6 -45.55 92.34 46.06
C LEU A 6 -44.74 91.72 44.91
N ALA A 7 -43.45 92.03 44.75
CA ALA A 7 -42.63 91.52 43.63
C ALA A 7 -41.90 90.17 43.93
N LEU A 8 -41.82 89.76 45.20
CA LEU A 8 -41.13 88.53 45.61
C LEU A 8 -41.80 87.19 45.20
N PRO A 9 -43.14 87.04 45.14
CA PRO A 9 -43.73 85.74 44.80
C PRO A 9 -43.65 85.40 43.30
N MET A 10 -43.50 86.40 42.40
CA MET A 10 -43.43 86.15 40.95
C MET A 10 -42.06 85.63 40.49
N MET A 11 -40.96 86.06 41.11
CA MET A 11 -39.62 85.52 40.76
C MET A 11 -39.44 84.06 41.19
N LYS A 12 -40.12 83.63 42.27
CA LYS A 12 -40.01 82.25 42.77
C LYS A 12 -40.73 81.23 41.87
N MET A 13 -41.79 81.63 41.15
CA MET A 13 -42.46 80.75 40.18
C MET A 13 -41.65 80.56 38.89
N MET A 14 -40.96 81.60 38.39
CA MET A 14 -40.12 81.45 37.19
C MET A 14 -38.91 80.53 37.42
N MET A 15 -38.30 80.54 38.62
CA MET A 15 -37.21 79.61 38.93
C MET A 15 -37.67 78.14 39.02
N MET A 16 -38.89 77.85 39.49
CA MET A 16 -39.40 76.47 39.53
C MET A 16 -39.69 75.91 38.12
N MET A 17 -40.19 76.73 37.18
CA MET A 17 -40.41 76.25 35.80
C MET A 17 -39.09 75.93 35.07
N MET A 18 -38.01 76.69 35.29
CA MET A 18 -36.72 76.36 34.66
C MET A 18 -36.09 75.06 35.18
N MET A 19 -36.24 74.74 36.48
CA MET A 19 -35.74 73.47 37.01
C MET A 19 -36.51 72.25 36.46
N MET A 20 -37.83 72.35 36.25
CA MET A 20 -38.60 71.25 35.66
C MET A 20 -38.24 70.97 34.20
N MET A 21 -37.94 72.02 33.40
CA MET A 21 -37.50 71.80 32.01
C MET A 21 -36.13 71.12 31.91
N MET A 22 -35.18 71.44 32.81
CA MET A 22 -33.89 70.75 32.84
C MET A 22 -34.00 69.28 33.22
N MET A 23 -34.90 68.92 34.15
CA MET A 23 -35.12 67.50 34.51
C MET A 23 -35.74 66.69 33.36
N MET A 24 -36.66 67.28 32.58
CA MET A 24 -37.23 66.58 31.42
C MET A 24 -36.19 66.33 30.30
N MET A 25 -35.29 67.28 30.04
CA MET A 25 -34.24 67.07 29.04
C MET A 25 -33.23 65.98 29.45
N MET A 26 -32.88 65.89 30.74
CA MET A 26 -32.01 64.80 31.21
C MET A 26 -32.67 63.41 31.10
N MET A 27 -33.97 63.29 31.40
CA MET A 27 -34.67 62.01 31.23
C MET A 27 -34.76 61.57 29.76
N MET A 28 -35.00 62.50 28.83
CA MET A 28 -35.01 62.15 27.39
C MET A 28 -33.63 61.72 26.89
N MET A 29 -32.54 62.36 27.34
CA MET A 29 -31.19 61.92 26.97
C MET A 29 -30.85 60.53 27.53
N MET A 30 -31.25 60.22 28.77
CA MET A 30 -31.03 58.87 29.32
C MET A 30 -31.81 57.79 28.57
N MET A 31 -33.07 58.05 28.16
CA MET A 31 -33.84 57.09 27.37
C MET A 31 -33.24 56.87 25.97
N MET A 32 -32.75 57.92 25.30
CA MET A 32 -32.09 57.75 24.00
C MET A 32 -30.77 56.96 24.11
N MET A 33 -29.96 57.18 25.16
CA MET A 33 -28.75 56.39 25.36
C MET A 33 -29.05 54.92 25.67
N MET A 34 -30.09 54.61 26.44
CA MET A 34 -30.48 53.22 26.70
C MET A 34 -30.98 52.50 25.44
N MET A 35 -31.75 53.18 24.58
CA MET A 35 -32.19 52.59 23.31
C MET A 35 -31.02 52.29 22.36
N MET A 36 -30.03 53.18 22.28
CA MET A 36 -28.84 52.92 21.44
C MET A 36 -28.01 51.74 21.97
N MET A 37 -27.84 51.60 23.28
CA MET A 37 -27.12 50.45 23.84
C MET A 37 -27.84 49.12 23.59
N MET A 38 -29.18 49.08 23.65
CA MET A 38 -29.93 47.85 23.37
C MET A 38 -29.81 47.41 21.90
N MET A 39 -29.83 48.34 20.94
CA MET A 39 -29.65 47.98 19.53
C MET A 39 -28.26 47.42 19.23
N MET A 40 -27.20 47.96 19.85
CA MET A 40 -25.85 47.43 19.63
C MET A 40 -25.67 46.01 20.18
N MET A 41 -26.28 45.67 21.32
CA MET A 41 -26.18 44.30 21.86
C MET A 41 -26.88 43.25 20.98
N MET A 42 -28.04 43.59 20.39
CA MET A 42 -28.76 42.68 19.47
C MET A 42 -27.94 42.39 18.20
N MET A 43 -27.28 43.39 17.62
CA MET A 43 -26.45 43.19 16.43
C MET A 43 -25.24 42.28 16.68
N MET A 44 -24.58 42.41 17.84
CA MET A 44 -23.43 41.56 18.15
C MET A 44 -23.82 40.08 18.33
N MET A 45 -24.98 39.79 18.92
CA MET A 45 -25.44 38.41 19.07
C MET A 45 -25.73 37.74 17.72
N MET A 46 -26.31 38.46 16.75
CA MET A 46 -26.59 37.90 15.43
C MET A 46 -25.31 37.55 14.66
N ILE A 47 -24.28 38.41 14.71
CA ILE A 47 -23.01 38.17 14.03
C ILE A 47 -22.32 36.92 14.60
N MET A 48 -22.33 36.77 15.92
CA MET A 48 -21.70 35.63 16.59
C MET A 48 -22.37 34.29 16.23
N MET A 49 -23.70 34.27 16.07
CA MET A 49 -24.43 33.07 15.63
C MET A 49 -24.10 32.67 14.18
N CYS A 50 -24.01 33.64 13.26
CA CYS A 50 -23.68 33.35 11.86
C CYS A 50 -22.27 32.75 11.70
N VAL A 51 -21.27 33.22 12.47
CA VAL A 51 -19.89 32.71 12.39
C VAL A 51 -19.77 31.24 12.84
N VAL A 52 -20.57 30.82 13.83
CA VAL A 52 -20.56 29.44 14.34
C VAL A 52 -21.14 28.45 13.32
N GLN A 53 -22.10 28.87 12.48
CA GLN A 53 -22.71 28.00 11.47
C GLN A 53 -21.77 27.74 10.30
N ILE A 54 -20.99 28.73 9.86
CA ILE A 54 -20.05 28.59 8.73
C ILE A 54 -18.97 27.54 9.05
N LYS A 55 -18.49 27.50 10.31
CA LYS A 55 -17.48 26.53 10.73
C LYS A 55 -17.97 25.08 10.82
N LYS A 56 -19.26 24.80 10.78
CA LYS A 56 -19.76 23.42 10.83
C LYS A 56 -19.91 22.81 9.44
N ASN A 57 -20.30 23.61 8.45
CA ASN A 57 -20.53 23.11 7.10
C ASN A 57 -19.24 22.83 6.32
N GLU A 58 -18.13 23.49 6.61
CA GLU A 58 -16.86 23.22 5.90
C GLU A 58 -16.21 21.91 6.36
N PHE A 59 -16.43 21.44 7.60
CA PHE A 59 -15.75 20.24 8.10
C PHE A 59 -16.42 18.92 7.67
N GLU A 60 -17.74 18.88 7.48
CA GLU A 60 -18.44 17.66 7.03
C GLU A 60 -18.05 17.25 5.60
N LEU A 61 -17.67 18.20 4.74
CA LEU A 61 -17.24 17.91 3.37
C LEU A 61 -15.84 17.30 3.27
N PHE A 62 -14.96 17.55 4.25
CA PHE A 62 -13.59 17.00 4.24
C PHE A 62 -13.52 15.56 4.77
N ASP A 63 -14.40 15.19 5.70
CA ASP A 63 -14.38 13.85 6.28
C ASP A 63 -14.74 12.76 5.24
N ASP A 64 -15.72 13.02 4.37
CA ASP A 64 -16.14 12.08 3.31
C ASP A 64 -15.04 11.85 2.25
N GLU A 65 -14.30 12.89 1.87
CA GLU A 65 -13.26 12.78 0.85
C GLU A 65 -12.02 12.05 1.37
N VAL A 66 -11.67 12.25 2.66
CA VAL A 66 -10.58 11.52 3.32
C VAL A 66 -10.93 10.05 3.49
N GLU A 67 -12.16 9.72 3.90
CA GLU A 67 -12.59 8.33 4.04
C GLU A 67 -12.55 7.61 2.69
N ARG A 68 -13.10 8.22 1.64
CA ARG A 68 -13.10 7.65 0.29
C ARG A 68 -11.67 7.43 -0.23
N THR A 69 -10.78 8.39 -0.04
CA THR A 69 -9.37 8.27 -0.46
C THR A 69 -8.66 7.15 0.30
N THR A 70 -8.93 7.02 1.60
CA THR A 70 -8.37 5.94 2.44
C THR A 70 -8.85 4.57 1.99
N GLN A 71 -10.13 4.43 1.65
CA GLN A 71 -10.68 3.17 1.11
C GLN A 71 -10.04 2.79 -0.23
N HIS A 72 -9.83 3.76 -1.13
CA HIS A 72 -9.13 3.52 -2.40
C HIS A 72 -7.67 3.12 -2.19
N LEU A 73 -6.97 3.74 -1.24
CA LEU A 73 -5.57 3.42 -0.94
C LEU A 73 -5.45 1.99 -0.37
N ASN A 74 -6.32 1.62 0.56
CA ASN A 74 -6.34 0.27 1.15
C ASN A 74 -6.67 -0.80 0.11
N ALA A 75 -7.59 -0.51 -0.81
CA ALA A 75 -7.90 -1.43 -1.92
C ALA A 75 -6.72 -1.57 -2.90
N ALA A 76 -6.05 -0.47 -3.24
CA ALA A 76 -4.87 -0.49 -4.09
C ALA A 76 -3.70 -1.24 -3.42
N GLN A 77 -3.50 -1.02 -2.10
CA GLN A 77 -2.46 -1.69 -1.34
C GLN A 77 -2.76 -3.19 -1.17
N ALA A 78 -4.02 -3.58 -0.93
CA ALA A 78 -4.42 -4.99 -0.93
C ALA A 78 -4.20 -5.66 -2.29
N PHE A 79 -4.30 -4.90 -3.39
CA PHE A 79 -4.03 -5.38 -4.74
C PHE A 79 -2.52 -5.50 -5.03
N ASP A 80 -1.72 -4.59 -4.48
CA ASP A 80 -0.24 -4.62 -4.60
C ASP A 80 0.39 -5.71 -3.71
N ASP A 81 -0.23 -5.98 -2.55
CA ASP A 81 0.19 -7.02 -1.60
C ASP A 81 -0.33 -8.42 -1.96
N ALA A 82 -1.22 -8.54 -2.95
CA ALA A 82 -1.76 -9.83 -3.41
C ALA A 82 -0.69 -10.62 -4.18
N ARG A 83 0.20 -11.28 -3.44
CA ARG A 83 1.16 -12.25 -4.00
C ARG A 83 0.42 -13.49 -4.45
N THR A 84 0.31 -13.69 -5.75
CA THR A 84 -0.11 -14.96 -6.31
C THR A 84 1.11 -15.85 -6.44
N CYS A 85 1.07 -17.02 -5.81
CA CYS A 85 2.15 -17.99 -5.84
C CYS A 85 1.62 -19.37 -6.21
N GLU A 86 2.35 -20.06 -7.06
CA GLU A 86 2.13 -21.46 -7.41
C GLU A 86 3.31 -22.28 -6.90
N VAL A 87 3.03 -23.44 -6.31
CA VAL A 87 4.06 -24.37 -5.81
C VAL A 87 3.84 -25.74 -6.42
N GLY A 88 4.94 -26.43 -6.70
CA GLY A 88 4.85 -27.78 -7.22
C GLY A 88 6.18 -28.51 -7.17
N GLU A 89 6.16 -29.71 -7.73
CA GLU A 89 7.29 -30.63 -7.76
C GLU A 89 7.41 -31.23 -9.15
N ILE A 90 8.64 -31.35 -9.61
CA ILE A 90 8.98 -31.98 -10.88
C ILE A 90 10.14 -32.94 -10.69
N THR A 91 10.04 -34.12 -11.29
CA THR A 91 11.13 -35.09 -11.31
C THR A 91 11.65 -35.16 -12.74
N LEU A 92 12.95 -34.96 -12.89
CA LEU A 92 13.68 -35.13 -14.14
C LEU A 92 14.48 -36.42 -14.03
N ASP A 93 14.44 -37.27 -15.05
CA ASP A 93 15.30 -38.44 -15.16
C ASP A 93 16.41 -38.20 -16.21
N ASP A 94 17.28 -39.20 -16.39
CA ASP A 94 18.38 -39.15 -17.34
C ASP A 94 17.89 -39.10 -18.79
N ASP A 95 16.79 -39.78 -19.09
CA ASP A 95 16.15 -39.78 -20.41
C ASP A 95 15.46 -38.44 -20.72
N GLU A 96 14.87 -37.80 -19.71
CA GLU A 96 14.13 -36.55 -19.79
C GLU A 96 14.86 -35.41 -19.06
N CYS A 97 16.03 -35.06 -19.59
CA CYS A 97 16.83 -33.92 -19.13
C CYS A 97 16.12 -32.55 -19.27
N THR A 98 14.92 -32.51 -19.88
CA THR A 98 14.14 -31.27 -20.06
C THR A 98 12.69 -31.52 -19.72
N ALA A 99 12.08 -30.62 -18.96
CA ALA A 99 10.65 -30.64 -18.74
C ALA A 99 10.03 -29.25 -18.85
N GLU A 100 8.81 -29.22 -19.37
CA GLU A 100 8.01 -28.00 -19.53
C GLU A 100 6.83 -28.05 -18.57
N LEU A 101 6.69 -26.99 -17.81
CA LEU A 101 5.61 -26.76 -16.87
C LEU A 101 4.74 -25.62 -17.40
N THR A 102 3.43 -25.84 -17.46
CA THR A 102 2.47 -24.76 -17.68
C THR A 102 1.91 -24.32 -16.34
N PHE A 103 1.93 -23.02 -16.06
CA PHE A 103 1.37 -22.48 -14.83
C PHE A 103 -0.15 -22.51 -14.90
N GLN A 104 -0.79 -22.86 -13.79
CA GLN A 104 -2.25 -22.72 -13.65
C GLN A 104 -2.65 -21.28 -13.32
N THR A 105 -1.73 -20.55 -12.70
CA THR A 105 -1.91 -19.15 -12.34
C THR A 105 -1.62 -18.23 -13.52
N ASP A 106 -2.51 -17.27 -13.78
CA ASP A 106 -2.25 -16.19 -14.74
C ASP A 106 -1.36 -15.12 -14.09
N PHE A 107 -0.07 -15.15 -14.40
CA PHE A 107 0.89 -14.11 -13.98
C PHE A 107 0.88 -12.87 -14.89
N GLY A 108 -0.07 -12.81 -15.82
CA GLY A 108 -0.21 -11.74 -16.80
C GLY A 108 0.85 -11.77 -17.88
N ASN A 109 1.33 -10.60 -18.29
CA ASN A 109 2.37 -10.47 -19.32
C ASN A 109 3.79 -10.44 -18.73
N GLN A 110 3.94 -10.64 -17.42
CA GLN A 110 5.23 -10.60 -16.74
C GLN A 110 5.66 -12.02 -16.37
N ALA A 111 6.91 -12.35 -16.66
CA ALA A 111 7.48 -13.63 -16.23
C ALA A 111 7.65 -13.61 -14.72
N PRO A 112 7.06 -14.57 -13.98
CA PRO A 112 7.15 -14.60 -12.52
C PRO A 112 8.56 -14.98 -12.07
N GLN A 113 8.88 -14.66 -10.81
CA GLN A 113 10.12 -15.09 -10.17
C GLN A 113 9.96 -16.55 -9.74
N ILE A 114 10.97 -17.37 -10.05
CA ILE A 114 11.01 -18.78 -9.65
C ILE A 114 12.07 -19.00 -8.58
N LEU A 115 11.67 -19.66 -7.50
CA LEU A 115 12.53 -20.21 -6.47
C LEU A 115 12.58 -21.72 -6.65
N LEU A 116 13.79 -22.28 -6.62
CA LEU A 116 14.03 -23.70 -6.83
C LEU A 116 14.68 -24.30 -5.58
N GLY A 117 14.22 -25.49 -5.20
CA GLY A 117 14.82 -26.30 -4.15
C GLY A 117 15.05 -27.72 -4.65
N LEU A 118 16.26 -28.25 -4.42
CA LEU A 118 16.52 -29.67 -4.67
C LEU A 118 15.94 -30.48 -3.50
N LYS A 119 14.94 -31.32 -3.78
CA LYS A 119 14.35 -32.21 -2.77
C LYS A 119 15.15 -33.50 -2.64
N GLY A 120 15.65 -34.02 -3.76
CA GLY A 120 16.47 -35.21 -3.79
C GLY A 120 17.11 -35.42 -5.16
N ALA A 121 18.24 -36.08 -5.18
CA ALA A 121 18.91 -36.53 -6.40
C ALA A 121 19.39 -37.96 -6.21
N ASN A 122 19.19 -38.79 -7.21
CA ASN A 122 19.72 -40.14 -7.30
C ASN A 122 20.75 -40.18 -8.42
N PHE A 123 21.92 -40.75 -8.14
CA PHE A 123 23.03 -40.85 -9.07
C PHE A 123 23.28 -42.32 -9.38
N ASN A 124 23.43 -42.67 -10.66
CA ASN A 124 23.76 -44.03 -11.03
C ASN A 124 25.26 -44.29 -10.79
N THR A 125 25.61 -44.74 -9.58
CA THR A 125 27.00 -45.06 -9.23
C THR A 125 27.51 -46.35 -9.87
N ASN A 126 26.61 -47.20 -10.37
CA ASN A 126 26.97 -48.50 -10.94
C ASN A 126 27.56 -48.37 -12.35
N ALA A 127 27.26 -47.28 -13.07
CA ALA A 127 27.80 -47.01 -14.41
C ALA A 127 29.34 -47.01 -14.47
N VAL A 128 30.02 -46.61 -13.37
CA VAL A 128 31.50 -46.63 -13.29
C VAL A 128 32.05 -48.06 -13.37
N GLU A 129 31.34 -49.03 -12.78
CA GLU A 129 31.80 -50.42 -12.75
C GLU A 129 31.55 -51.10 -14.09
N ASP A 130 30.43 -50.78 -14.75
CA ASP A 130 30.08 -51.33 -16.05
C ASP A 130 31.04 -50.84 -17.15
N GLU A 131 31.44 -49.56 -17.14
CA GLU A 131 32.39 -49.03 -18.13
C GLU A 131 33.79 -49.67 -17.99
N LYS A 132 34.24 -49.92 -16.75
CA LYS A 132 35.49 -50.65 -16.47
C LYS A 132 35.46 -52.10 -16.97
N ASN A 133 34.28 -52.72 -16.95
CA ASN A 133 34.11 -54.11 -17.38
C ASN A 133 33.85 -54.24 -18.89
N ALA A 134 33.19 -53.25 -19.50
CA ALA A 134 32.92 -53.22 -20.94
C ALA A 134 34.21 -53.05 -21.76
N TYR A 135 35.15 -52.24 -21.29
CA TYR A 135 36.49 -52.13 -21.87
C TYR A 135 37.47 -53.07 -21.16
N GLY A 136 37.23 -54.39 -21.31
CA GLY A 136 38.11 -55.44 -20.80
C GLY A 136 39.57 -55.19 -21.19
N GLY A 137 40.35 -54.75 -20.20
CA GLY A 137 41.81 -54.73 -20.12
C GLY A 137 42.58 -54.67 -21.44
N HIS A 138 42.97 -53.47 -21.86
CA HIS A 138 44.23 -53.08 -22.52
C HIS A 138 44.00 -51.64 -23.01
N GLY A 139 44.24 -50.63 -22.19
CA GLY A 139 45.53 -49.94 -22.14
C GLY A 139 45.79 -49.14 -23.41
N TYR A 140 45.91 -47.81 -23.27
CA TYR A 140 46.25 -46.80 -24.28
C TYR A 140 45.09 -46.17 -25.08
N SER A 141 44.31 -45.31 -24.42
CA SER A 141 43.63 -44.21 -25.14
C SER A 141 44.57 -43.00 -25.13
N SER A 142 45.22 -42.78 -26.28
CA SER A 142 46.10 -41.65 -26.54
C SER A 142 45.26 -40.49 -27.09
N GLY A 143 45.27 -39.39 -26.34
CA GLY A 143 45.20 -38.03 -26.87
C GLY A 143 43.91 -37.65 -27.57
N TYR A 144 43.00 -36.97 -26.85
CA TYR A 144 42.51 -35.65 -27.21
C TYR A 144 41.84 -35.03 -25.97
N GLY A 145 42.57 -34.14 -25.30
CA GLY A 145 42.14 -33.12 -24.33
C GLY A 145 40.75 -33.22 -23.70
N TYR A 146 40.46 -34.30 -22.97
CA TYR A 146 39.40 -34.24 -21.96
C TYR A 146 39.89 -33.34 -20.83
N HIS A 147 39.09 -32.32 -20.48
CA HIS A 147 39.33 -31.51 -19.30
C HIS A 147 39.56 -32.44 -18.11
N GLU A 148 40.67 -32.28 -17.40
CA GLU A 148 40.91 -32.93 -16.12
C GLU A 148 39.86 -32.42 -15.13
N THR A 149 38.67 -32.99 -15.18
CA THR A 149 37.64 -32.79 -14.15
C THR A 149 38.16 -33.41 -12.87
N GLU A 150 38.16 -32.62 -11.78
CA GLU A 150 38.67 -33.05 -10.48
C GLU A 150 38.06 -34.39 -10.08
N PRO A 151 38.87 -35.44 -9.84
CA PRO A 151 38.38 -36.77 -9.52
C PRO A 151 37.51 -36.74 -8.25
N GLY A 152 36.26 -37.20 -8.38
CA GLY A 152 35.30 -37.29 -7.28
C GLY A 152 34.21 -36.22 -7.24
N SER A 153 34.15 -35.31 -8.22
CA SER A 153 33.04 -34.36 -8.33
C SER A 153 31.83 -35.00 -9.06
N ILE A 154 30.76 -35.26 -8.30
CA ILE A 154 29.43 -35.56 -8.85
C ILE A 154 28.62 -34.27 -8.72
N GLY A 155 28.17 -33.74 -9.85
CA GLY A 155 27.44 -32.48 -9.89
C GLY A 155 26.37 -32.49 -10.96
N THR A 156 25.29 -31.77 -10.69
CA THR A 156 24.29 -31.46 -11.69
C THR A 156 23.98 -29.97 -11.64
N ARG A 157 23.66 -29.40 -12.78
CA ARG A 157 23.19 -28.03 -12.90
C ARG A 157 21.79 -28.04 -13.45
N LEU A 158 20.91 -27.39 -12.72
CA LEU A 158 19.57 -27.11 -13.17
C LEU A 158 19.54 -25.68 -13.71
N ASN A 159 19.14 -25.53 -14.97
CA ASN A 159 18.71 -24.24 -15.51
C ASN A 159 17.18 -24.20 -15.51
N ALA A 160 16.60 -23.05 -15.16
CA ALA A 160 15.17 -22.81 -15.28
C ALA A 160 14.93 -21.52 -16.05
N TYR A 161 14.02 -21.58 -17.01
CA TYR A 161 13.63 -20.47 -17.86
C TYR A 161 12.14 -20.21 -17.65
N THR A 162 11.79 -19.05 -17.09
CA THR A 162 10.39 -18.69 -16.87
C THR A 162 9.85 -17.84 -18.01
N THR A 163 8.59 -18.10 -18.34
CA THR A 163 7.74 -17.29 -19.21
C THR A 163 6.47 -16.95 -18.43
N PRO A 164 5.63 -16.01 -18.88
CA PRO A 164 4.39 -15.71 -18.16
C PRO A 164 3.40 -16.88 -18.09
N LYS A 165 3.52 -17.87 -18.98
CA LYS A 165 2.60 -19.02 -19.06
C LYS A 165 3.16 -20.32 -18.49
N GLY A 166 4.44 -20.36 -18.15
CA GLY A 166 5.09 -21.61 -17.77
C GLY A 166 6.59 -21.47 -17.54
N ALA A 167 7.22 -22.58 -17.19
CA ALA A 167 8.67 -22.69 -17.01
C ALA A 167 9.23 -23.89 -17.79
N ARG A 168 10.44 -23.75 -18.32
CA ARG A 168 11.23 -24.86 -18.84
C ARG A 168 12.39 -25.14 -17.88
N PHE A 169 12.53 -26.39 -17.48
CA PHE A 169 13.61 -26.89 -16.64
C PHE A 169 14.55 -27.72 -17.48
N GLU A 170 15.85 -27.51 -17.32
CA GLU A 170 16.89 -28.27 -18.01
C GLU A 170 17.93 -28.75 -17.00
N LEU A 171 18.09 -30.07 -16.94
CA LEU A 171 19.10 -30.72 -16.13
C LEU A 171 20.34 -30.99 -16.98
N PHE A 172 21.48 -30.48 -16.52
CA PHE A 172 22.78 -30.71 -17.11
C PHE A 172 23.62 -31.53 -16.14
N GLY A 173 23.93 -32.77 -16.51
CA GLY A 173 24.91 -33.57 -15.80
C GLY A 173 26.31 -32.97 -15.96
N PHE A 174 27.00 -32.72 -14.84
CA PHE A 174 28.43 -32.41 -14.80
C PHE A 174 29.24 -33.58 -14.23
N GLY A 175 28.72 -34.81 -14.37
CA GLY A 175 29.36 -36.03 -13.86
C GLY A 175 30.64 -36.41 -14.62
N ILE A 176 31.54 -37.12 -13.93
CA ILE A 176 32.75 -37.73 -14.48
C ILE A 176 32.34 -39.08 -15.10
N GLY A 177 32.49 -39.25 -16.41
CA GLY A 177 32.08 -40.47 -17.12
C GLY A 177 30.57 -40.62 -17.28
N GLU A 178 30.09 -41.84 -17.54
CA GLU A 178 28.65 -42.16 -17.68
C GLU A 178 27.86 -42.11 -16.36
N THR A 179 28.42 -41.54 -15.28
CA THR A 179 27.70 -41.32 -14.01
C THR A 179 26.75 -40.14 -14.10
N GLY A 180 25.72 -40.31 -14.93
CA GLY A 180 24.59 -39.40 -15.02
C GLY A 180 23.80 -39.35 -13.70
N VAL A 181 23.10 -38.23 -13.51
CA VAL A 181 21.98 -38.18 -12.56
C VAL A 181 20.92 -39.14 -13.07
N ALA A 182 20.59 -40.18 -12.31
CA ALA A 182 19.49 -41.07 -12.67
C ALA A 182 18.16 -40.35 -12.54
N THR A 183 17.95 -39.64 -11.42
CA THR A 183 16.78 -38.78 -11.22
C THR A 183 17.10 -37.58 -10.33
N ALA A 184 16.47 -36.45 -10.59
CA ALA A 184 16.48 -35.28 -9.71
C ALA A 184 15.05 -34.79 -9.49
N THR A 185 14.65 -34.70 -8.22
CA THR A 185 13.36 -34.13 -7.84
C THR A 185 13.56 -32.71 -7.34
N ILE A 186 12.89 -31.78 -8.01
CA ILE A 186 12.99 -30.35 -7.82
C ILE A 186 11.64 -29.84 -7.32
N GLN A 187 11.65 -29.12 -6.21
CA GLN A 187 10.52 -28.35 -5.76
C GLN A 187 10.65 -26.93 -6.29
N TYR A 188 9.55 -26.36 -6.76
CA TYR A 188 9.54 -24.99 -7.23
C TYR A 188 8.45 -24.18 -6.53
N GLN A 189 8.73 -22.90 -6.38
CA GLN A 189 7.75 -21.88 -6.00
C GLN A 189 7.88 -20.73 -6.99
N VAL A 190 6.77 -20.40 -7.65
CA VAL A 190 6.71 -19.33 -8.64
C VAL A 190 5.77 -18.26 -8.11
N CYS A 191 6.26 -17.04 -7.96
CA CYS A 191 5.49 -15.93 -7.43
C CYS A 191 5.62 -14.70 -8.33
N SER A 192 4.52 -13.95 -8.46
CA SER A 192 4.55 -12.58 -8.98
C SER A 192 4.23 -11.60 -7.86
N ILE A 193 4.95 -10.49 -7.82
CA ILE A 193 4.66 -9.34 -6.95
C ILE A 193 4.19 -8.23 -7.89
N GLY A 194 2.90 -7.93 -7.84
CA GLY A 194 2.28 -6.94 -8.69
C GLY A 194 0.77 -7.18 -8.79
N PRO A 195 0.05 -6.33 -9.55
CA PRO A 195 -1.39 -6.44 -9.73
C PRO A 195 -1.74 -7.76 -10.44
N GLY A 196 -1.93 -8.82 -9.66
CA GLY A 196 -2.30 -10.14 -10.16
C GLY A 196 -3.63 -10.04 -10.90
N ILE A 197 -3.66 -10.53 -12.14
CA ILE A 197 -4.92 -10.75 -12.84
C ILE A 197 -5.52 -12.01 -12.23
N GLY A 198 -6.77 -11.93 -11.77
CA GLY A 198 -7.38 -12.98 -10.93
C GLY A 198 -7.33 -14.39 -11.56
N VAL A 199 -7.59 -15.40 -10.72
CA VAL A 199 -7.62 -16.81 -11.12
C VAL A 199 -8.55 -17.00 -12.32
N VAL A 200 -8.01 -17.55 -13.41
CA VAL A 200 -8.81 -17.94 -14.58
C VAL A 200 -9.44 -19.30 -14.27
N GLU A 201 -10.72 -19.30 -13.91
CA GLU A 201 -11.49 -20.55 -13.81
C GLU A 201 -11.66 -21.16 -15.22
N HIS A 202 -11.15 -22.37 -15.42
CA HIS A 202 -11.31 -23.17 -16.64
C HIS A 202 -12.43 -24.20 -16.48
#